data_AF-A0A4Z2DHP3-F1
#
_entry.id   AF-A0A4Z2DHP3-F1
#
_cell.length_a   1.000
_cell.length_b   1.000
_cell.length_c   1.000
_cell.angle_alpha   90.00
_cell.angle_beta   90.00
_cell.angle_gamma   90.00
#
_symmetry.space_group_name_H-M   'P 1'
#
loop_
_entity.id
_entity.type
_entity.pdbx_description
1 polymer ?
#
loop_
_entity_poly.entity_id
_entity_poly.type
_entity_poly.pdbx_seq_one_letter_code
_entity_poly.pdbx_strand_id
1 'polypeptide(L)'
;MGFIVAPDNKTPYSKLRSLIYVKWCDSIKPKGEPIVRSDSIFELYSILFNVALWYTKHAAKVVSTANVSEDEAKDAHLSLRTAAGLFSLLRTKYIHEFTEFVSNSDLDPNILDAYINQSLAEAQEITVARAIELKHKPHLIAGLANETAKFYEKCGLSLTQCNPKIVGKWKKYSEFKQFCYEAYAYIFYGSDLLIKEKAGQAIAALREASVPYNKAVCASREYTKVEGVSLSTKAPDHCFFRRLPGLIDRTKSKCEVDNGLIFHQKVPNVVPFLEVKAEHGIVTPKEPELNFELDPRWKASYIEFDMSNVIENIVLDSVSYLRTITSLQLISMQ
;
A
#
# COMPACT_ATOMS: atom_id res chain seq x y z
N MET A 1 12.80 9.98 -22.32
CA MET A 1 13.95 9.12 -21.93
C MET A 1 15.33 9.67 -22.28
N GLY A 2 15.51 10.64 -23.20
CA GLY A 2 16.86 11.08 -23.62
C GLY A 2 17.71 11.77 -22.55
N PHE A 3 17.11 12.19 -21.44
CA PHE A 3 17.83 12.61 -20.23
C PHE A 3 18.38 11.45 -19.40
N ILE A 4 17.88 10.23 -19.58
CA ILE A 4 18.23 9.05 -18.78
C ILE A 4 19.08 8.08 -19.59
N VAL A 5 18.62 7.72 -20.80
CA VAL A 5 19.29 6.78 -21.70
C VAL A 5 19.98 7.56 -22.80
N ALA A 6 21.23 7.22 -23.11
CA ALA A 6 21.99 7.85 -24.17
C ALA A 6 21.39 7.48 -25.55
N PRO A 7 20.91 8.45 -26.35
CA PRO A 7 20.36 8.20 -27.69
C PRO A 7 21.31 7.53 -28.69
N ASP A 8 22.62 7.65 -28.47
CA ASP A 8 23.67 7.07 -29.30
C ASP A 8 24.13 5.69 -28.82
N ASN A 9 23.57 5.18 -27.70
CA ASN A 9 23.90 3.91 -27.07
C ASN A 9 25.40 3.70 -26.76
N LYS A 10 26.21 4.78 -26.73
CA LYS A 10 27.64 4.68 -26.41
C LYS A 10 27.90 4.45 -24.93
N THR A 11 27.02 4.99 -24.10
CA THR A 11 27.03 4.84 -22.64
C THR A 11 25.66 4.35 -22.16
N PRO A 12 25.59 3.64 -21.02
CA PRO A 12 24.31 3.20 -20.48
C PRO A 12 23.42 4.37 -20.05
N TYR A 13 24.03 5.47 -19.62
CA TYR A 13 23.34 6.69 -19.19
C TYR A 13 23.65 7.88 -20.10
N SER A 14 22.65 8.76 -20.24
CA SER A 14 22.75 10.03 -20.95
C SER A 14 23.69 11.00 -20.25
N LYS A 15 24.47 11.77 -21.02
CA LYS A 15 25.30 12.89 -20.52
C LYS A 15 24.46 13.99 -19.84
N LEU A 16 23.14 13.99 -20.09
CA LEU A 16 22.20 14.96 -19.54
C LEU A 16 21.57 14.50 -18.22
N ARG A 17 21.88 13.30 -17.72
CA ARG A 17 21.25 12.73 -16.51
C ARG A 17 21.28 13.69 -15.32
N SER A 18 22.40 14.34 -15.10
CA SER A 18 22.62 15.27 -13.98
C SER A 18 22.58 16.73 -14.40
N LEU A 19 21.87 17.06 -15.50
CA LEU A 19 21.76 18.43 -15.99
C LEU A 19 20.78 19.28 -15.15
N ILE A 20 19.70 18.66 -14.67
CA ILE A 20 18.57 19.38 -14.05
C ILE A 20 18.47 19.00 -12.58
N TYR A 21 18.40 20.01 -11.72
CA TYR A 21 18.02 19.86 -10.33
C TYR A 21 16.50 19.72 -10.21
N VAL A 22 16.07 18.64 -9.55
CA VAL A 22 14.67 18.38 -9.26
C VAL A 22 14.45 18.29 -7.75
N LYS A 23 13.23 18.61 -7.33
CA LYS A 23 12.87 18.78 -5.92
C LYS A 23 11.54 18.10 -5.64
N TRP A 24 11.54 17.12 -4.75
CA TRP A 24 10.35 16.34 -4.37
C TRP A 24 10.20 16.24 -2.85
N CYS A 25 8.95 16.27 -2.38
CA CYS A 25 8.63 15.97 -0.99
C CYS A 25 8.28 14.49 -0.83
N ASP A 26 8.45 13.95 0.37
CA ASP A 26 8.05 12.58 0.70
C ASP A 26 6.58 12.49 1.12
N SER A 27 5.89 11.46 0.64
CA SER A 27 4.48 11.17 0.93
C SER A 27 4.18 10.99 2.42
N ILE A 28 5.12 10.41 3.16
CA ILE A 28 5.02 10.17 4.62
C ILE A 28 5.47 11.38 5.45
N LYS A 29 6.02 12.43 4.83
CA LYS A 29 6.44 13.69 5.48
C LYS A 29 5.96 14.90 4.65
N PRO A 30 4.65 15.17 4.56
CA PRO A 30 4.10 16.24 3.72
C PRO A 30 4.55 17.65 4.13
N LYS A 31 5.02 17.84 5.38
CA LYS A 31 5.64 19.09 5.87
C LYS A 31 7.15 18.95 6.08
N GLY A 32 7.75 17.85 5.62
CA GLY A 32 9.18 17.60 5.74
C GLY A 32 9.98 18.42 4.74
N GLU A 33 11.29 18.45 4.94
CA GLU A 33 12.19 19.06 3.98
C GLU A 33 12.20 18.23 2.68
N PRO A 34 12.05 18.89 1.53
CA PRO A 34 12.09 18.23 0.23
C PRO A 34 13.50 17.76 -0.11
N ILE A 35 13.58 16.62 -0.80
CA ILE A 35 14.82 16.07 -1.34
C ILE A 35 15.12 16.77 -2.67
N VAL A 36 16.31 17.35 -2.77
CA VAL A 36 16.82 18.00 -3.99
C VAL A 36 17.94 17.15 -4.56
N ARG A 37 17.85 16.75 -5.83
CA ARG A 37 18.89 15.97 -6.53
C ARG A 37 19.03 16.43 -7.98
N SER A 38 20.26 16.41 -8.48
CA SER A 38 20.52 16.55 -9.92
C SER A 38 20.62 15.17 -10.57
N ASP A 39 19.46 14.52 -10.73
CA ASP A 39 19.37 13.19 -11.34
C ASP A 39 18.00 12.99 -12.00
N SER A 40 18.01 12.82 -13.32
CA SER A 40 16.81 12.56 -14.12
C SER A 40 16.15 11.21 -13.82
N ILE A 41 16.90 10.24 -13.27
CA ILE A 41 16.31 8.98 -12.78
C ILE A 41 15.52 9.23 -11.51
N PHE A 42 16.00 10.11 -10.62
CA PHE A 42 15.24 10.52 -9.44
C PHE A 42 13.95 11.24 -9.81
N GLU A 43 13.96 12.08 -10.85
CA GLU A 43 12.75 12.69 -11.39
C GLU A 43 11.74 11.64 -11.87
N LEU A 44 12.19 10.72 -12.73
CA LEU A 44 11.32 9.64 -13.23
C LEU A 44 10.77 8.79 -12.08
N TYR A 45 11.62 8.44 -11.11
CA TYR A 45 11.22 7.69 -9.92
C TYR A 45 10.08 8.40 -9.18
N SER A 46 10.26 9.68 -8.86
CA SER A 46 9.28 10.48 -8.12
C SER A 46 7.97 10.66 -8.90
N ILE A 47 8.04 10.86 -10.22
CA ILE A 47 6.85 10.91 -11.08
C ILE A 47 6.08 9.59 -11.00
N LEU A 48 6.76 8.45 -11.20
CA LEU A 48 6.12 7.13 -11.16
C LEU A 48 5.53 6.82 -9.77
N PHE A 49 6.22 7.23 -8.70
CA PHE A 49 5.72 7.10 -7.33
C PHE A 49 4.43 7.90 -7.15
N ASN A 50 4.41 9.15 -7.62
CA ASN A 50 3.24 10.01 -7.54
C ASN A 50 2.08 9.50 -8.40
N VAL A 51 2.35 8.93 -9.58
CA VAL A 51 1.33 8.23 -10.40
C VAL A 51 0.75 7.03 -9.65
N ALA A 52 1.58 6.25 -8.96
CA ALA A 52 1.11 5.14 -8.13
C ALA A 52 0.21 5.64 -6.98
N LEU A 53 0.60 6.72 -6.28
CA LEU A 53 -0.24 7.37 -5.29
C LEU A 53 -1.55 7.93 -5.87
N TRP A 54 -1.53 8.43 -7.10
CA TRP A 54 -2.74 8.89 -7.77
C TRP A 54 -3.73 7.74 -7.96
N TYR A 55 -3.26 6.57 -8.42
CA TYR A 55 -4.11 5.39 -8.57
C TYR A 55 -4.73 4.93 -7.25
N THR A 56 -3.99 4.96 -6.13
CA THR A 56 -4.55 4.60 -4.82
C THR A 56 -5.62 5.60 -4.37
N LYS A 57 -5.39 6.90 -4.57
CA LYS A 57 -6.36 7.95 -4.25
C LYS A 57 -7.60 7.91 -5.16
N HIS A 58 -7.40 7.62 -6.45
CA HIS A 58 -8.48 7.42 -7.42
C HIS A 58 -9.37 6.27 -6.99
N ALA A 59 -8.80 5.11 -6.70
CA ALA A 59 -9.55 3.95 -6.21
C ALA A 59 -10.34 4.28 -4.94
N ALA A 60 -9.70 4.92 -3.94
CA ALA A 60 -10.36 5.33 -2.70
C ALA A 60 -11.52 6.31 -2.94
N LYS A 61 -11.40 7.22 -3.90
CA LYS A 61 -12.46 8.14 -4.30
C LYS A 61 -13.61 7.41 -4.98
N VAL A 62 -13.32 6.49 -5.90
CA VAL A 62 -14.34 5.71 -6.63
C VAL A 62 -15.19 4.89 -5.66
N VAL A 63 -14.58 4.27 -4.64
CA VAL A 63 -15.30 3.45 -3.65
C VAL A 63 -15.78 4.21 -2.40
N SER A 64 -15.77 5.55 -2.43
CA SER A 64 -16.15 6.37 -1.27
C SER A 64 -17.67 6.51 -1.05
N THR A 65 -18.48 6.14 -2.05
CA THR A 65 -19.95 6.24 -2.00
C THR A 65 -20.57 4.97 -1.43
N ALA A 66 -21.82 5.07 -0.95
CA ALA A 66 -22.51 3.93 -0.33
C ALA A 66 -22.91 2.83 -1.34
N ASN A 67 -23.07 3.19 -2.61
CA ASN A 67 -23.50 2.30 -3.68
C ASN A 67 -22.44 2.31 -4.77
N VAL A 68 -21.49 1.38 -4.70
CA VAL A 68 -20.45 1.18 -5.71
C VAL A 68 -20.98 0.20 -6.75
N SER A 69 -21.01 0.62 -8.02
CA SER A 69 -21.38 -0.25 -9.14
C SER A 69 -20.30 -1.30 -9.43
N GLU A 70 -20.65 -2.33 -10.21
CA GLU A 70 -19.68 -3.36 -10.59
C GLU A 70 -18.51 -2.80 -11.40
N ASP A 71 -18.76 -1.84 -12.29
CA ASP A 71 -17.73 -1.23 -13.12
C ASP A 71 -16.80 -0.33 -12.30
N GLU A 72 -17.35 0.42 -11.33
CA GLU A 72 -16.55 1.20 -10.37
C GLU A 72 -15.69 0.30 -9.48
N ALA A 73 -16.22 -0.85 -9.03
CA ALA A 73 -15.44 -1.83 -8.27
C ALA A 73 -14.30 -2.41 -9.11
N LYS A 74 -14.55 -2.72 -10.39
CA LYS A 74 -13.51 -3.19 -11.33
C LYS A 74 -12.44 -2.13 -11.57
N ASP A 75 -12.84 -0.87 -11.75
CA ASP A 75 -11.92 0.26 -11.95
C ASP A 75 -11.02 0.50 -10.73
N ALA A 76 -11.62 0.54 -9.53
CA ALA A 76 -10.86 0.67 -8.29
C ALA A 76 -9.91 -0.51 -8.05
N HIS A 77 -10.37 -1.73 -8.31
CA HIS A 77 -9.54 -2.94 -8.22
C HIS A 77 -8.36 -2.91 -9.21
N LEU A 78 -8.60 -2.53 -10.47
CA LEU A 78 -7.54 -2.40 -11.48
C LEU A 78 -6.55 -1.28 -11.11
N SER A 79 -7.04 -0.15 -10.63
CA SER A 79 -6.23 0.99 -10.19
C SER A 79 -5.28 0.61 -9.07
N LEU A 80 -5.76 -0.08 -8.02
CA LEU A 80 -4.93 -0.54 -6.91
C LEU A 80 -3.88 -1.57 -7.34
N ARG A 81 -4.22 -2.49 -8.25
CA ARG A 81 -3.25 -3.44 -8.83
C ARG A 81 -2.17 -2.75 -9.66
N THR A 82 -2.55 -1.70 -10.39
CA THR A 82 -1.62 -0.88 -11.18
C THR A 82 -0.70 -0.08 -10.27
N ALA A 83 -1.22 0.49 -9.17
CA ALA A 83 -0.41 1.13 -8.14
C ALA A 83 0.61 0.16 -7.53
N ALA A 84 0.17 -1.04 -7.13
CA ALA A 84 1.05 -2.08 -6.59
C ALA A 84 2.16 -2.47 -7.58
N GLY A 85 1.85 -2.54 -8.88
CA GLY A 85 2.83 -2.81 -9.93
C GLY A 85 3.83 -1.69 -10.15
N LEU A 86 3.39 -0.43 -10.11
CA LEU A 86 4.28 0.73 -10.17
C LEU A 86 5.22 0.76 -8.96
N PHE A 87 4.71 0.60 -7.74
CA PHE A 87 5.57 0.54 -6.55
C PHE A 87 6.54 -0.66 -6.62
N SER A 88 6.09 -1.80 -7.14
CA SER A 88 6.93 -2.98 -7.35
C SER A 88 8.05 -2.71 -8.36
N LEU A 89 7.75 -2.03 -9.48
CA LEU A 89 8.74 -1.59 -10.46
C LEU A 89 9.78 -0.66 -9.84
N LEU A 90 9.35 0.29 -9.02
CA LEU A 90 10.26 1.18 -8.29
C LEU A 90 11.16 0.38 -7.33
N ARG A 91 10.58 -0.57 -6.61
CA ARG A 91 11.23 -1.40 -5.59
C ARG A 91 12.24 -2.41 -6.14
N THR A 92 12.05 -2.90 -7.36
CA THR A 92 12.90 -3.97 -7.95
C THR A 92 13.84 -3.48 -9.04
N LYS A 93 13.50 -2.38 -9.73
CA LYS A 93 14.31 -1.85 -10.83
C LYS A 93 14.99 -0.54 -10.45
N TYR A 94 14.21 0.50 -10.15
CA TYR A 94 14.76 1.85 -10.06
C TYR A 94 15.45 2.16 -8.73
N ILE A 95 15.09 1.50 -7.63
CA ILE A 95 15.72 1.77 -6.33
C ILE A 95 17.24 1.50 -6.34
N HIS A 96 17.68 0.55 -7.16
CA HIS A 96 19.09 0.18 -7.30
C HIS A 96 19.92 1.21 -8.06
N GLU A 97 19.28 2.20 -8.70
CA GLU A 97 19.95 3.32 -9.36
C GLU A 97 20.49 4.37 -8.36
N PHE A 98 20.09 4.25 -7.09
CA PHE A 98 20.53 5.15 -6.01
C PHE A 98 21.46 4.40 -5.06
N THR A 99 22.68 4.93 -4.89
CA THR A 99 23.68 4.38 -3.97
C THR A 99 23.44 4.79 -2.52
N GLU A 100 22.83 5.96 -2.32
CA GLU A 100 22.53 6.51 -0.99
C GLU A 100 21.19 5.99 -0.47
N PHE A 101 21.24 5.31 0.67
CA PHE A 101 20.04 4.96 1.41
C PHE A 101 19.47 6.18 2.14
N VAL A 102 18.22 6.53 1.82
CA VAL A 102 17.47 7.61 2.48
C VAL A 102 16.38 7.01 3.34
N SER A 103 16.69 6.79 4.62
CA SER A 103 15.73 6.21 5.56
C SER A 103 14.47 7.08 5.70
N ASN A 104 13.33 6.45 5.94
CA ASN A 104 12.07 7.16 6.22
C ASN A 104 11.72 8.19 5.13
N SER A 105 11.85 7.78 3.87
CA SER A 105 11.50 8.55 2.68
C SER A 105 10.75 7.66 1.69
N ASP A 106 10.26 8.23 0.60
CA ASP A 106 9.63 7.46 -0.48
C ASP A 106 10.63 6.55 -1.21
N LEU A 107 11.94 6.76 -1.02
CA LEU A 107 13.04 5.92 -1.49
C LEU A 107 13.38 4.76 -0.53
N ASP A 108 12.77 4.70 0.66
CA ASP A 108 13.02 3.63 1.63
C ASP A 108 12.33 2.34 1.15
N PRO A 109 13.07 1.21 0.99
CA PRO A 109 12.50 -0.05 0.54
C PRO A 109 11.33 -0.52 1.41
N ASN A 110 11.36 -0.25 2.72
CA ASN A 110 10.29 -0.64 3.63
C ASN A 110 9.00 0.16 3.38
N ILE A 111 9.12 1.42 2.97
CA ILE A 111 7.98 2.27 2.63
C ILE A 111 7.34 1.80 1.31
N LEU A 112 8.16 1.45 0.32
CA LEU A 112 7.68 0.81 -0.91
C LEU A 112 6.98 -0.52 -0.64
N ASP A 113 7.61 -1.40 0.15
CA ASP A 113 7.04 -2.69 0.52
C ASP A 113 5.70 -2.53 1.26
N ALA A 114 5.59 -1.51 2.11
CA ALA A 114 4.32 -1.16 2.77
C ALA A 114 3.25 -0.69 1.76
N TYR A 115 3.60 0.17 0.80
CA TYR A 115 2.69 0.63 -0.26
C TYR A 115 2.24 -0.50 -1.19
N ILE A 116 3.14 -1.41 -1.58
CA ILE A 116 2.82 -2.59 -2.39
C ILE A 116 1.80 -3.45 -1.64
N ASN A 117 2.11 -3.83 -0.40
CA ASN A 117 1.25 -4.70 0.40
C ASN A 117 -0.10 -4.05 0.72
N GLN A 118 -0.14 -2.74 1.03
CA GLN A 118 -1.41 -2.04 1.22
C GLN A 118 -2.26 -2.02 -0.05
N SER A 119 -1.66 -1.69 -1.20
CA SER A 119 -2.40 -1.61 -2.47
C SER A 119 -2.99 -2.97 -2.86
N LEU A 120 -2.25 -4.06 -2.62
CA LEU A 120 -2.75 -5.42 -2.82
C LEU A 120 -3.84 -5.79 -1.82
N ALA A 121 -3.68 -5.42 -0.53
CA ALA A 121 -4.67 -5.67 0.49
C ALA A 121 -6.00 -4.98 0.17
N GLU A 122 -5.96 -3.69 -0.17
CA GLU A 122 -7.13 -2.88 -0.55
C GLU A 122 -7.83 -3.42 -1.80
N ALA A 123 -7.07 -3.91 -2.79
CA ALA A 123 -7.65 -4.59 -3.94
C ALA A 123 -8.30 -5.93 -3.54
N GLN A 124 -7.66 -6.69 -2.66
CA GLN A 124 -8.20 -7.94 -2.15
C GLN A 124 -9.50 -7.73 -1.35
N GLU A 125 -9.65 -6.61 -0.65
CA GLU A 125 -10.91 -6.22 0.01
C GLU A 125 -12.07 -6.16 -0.97
N ILE A 126 -11.85 -5.57 -2.15
CA ILE A 126 -12.88 -5.47 -3.22
C ILE A 126 -13.25 -6.88 -3.68
N THR A 127 -12.27 -7.76 -3.86
CA THR A 127 -12.51 -9.17 -4.23
C THR A 127 -13.29 -9.92 -3.15
N VAL A 128 -12.97 -9.72 -1.87
CA VAL A 128 -13.73 -10.31 -0.74
C VAL A 128 -15.17 -9.81 -0.73
N ALA A 129 -15.38 -8.48 -0.84
CA ALA A 129 -16.70 -7.88 -0.86
C ALA A 129 -17.55 -8.43 -2.01
N ARG A 130 -16.98 -8.55 -3.21
CA ARG A 130 -17.67 -9.11 -4.37
C ARG A 130 -17.95 -10.61 -4.20
N ALA A 131 -17.02 -11.36 -3.62
CA ALA A 131 -17.23 -12.79 -3.34
C ALA A 131 -18.40 -13.03 -2.38
N ILE A 132 -18.56 -12.15 -1.37
CA ILE A 132 -19.69 -12.15 -0.44
C ILE A 132 -21.00 -11.77 -1.15
N GLU A 133 -20.98 -10.71 -1.96
CA GLU A 133 -22.14 -10.23 -2.71
C GLU A 133 -22.70 -11.30 -3.67
N LEU A 134 -21.80 -11.98 -4.39
CA LEU A 134 -22.13 -13.08 -5.30
C LEU A 134 -22.39 -14.42 -4.59
N LYS A 135 -22.37 -14.44 -3.25
CA LYS A 135 -22.66 -15.62 -2.41
C LYS A 135 -21.79 -16.83 -2.77
N HIS A 136 -20.50 -16.61 -3.01
CA HIS A 136 -19.55 -17.71 -3.21
C HIS A 136 -19.45 -18.61 -1.96
N LYS A 137 -18.88 -19.81 -2.14
CA LYS A 137 -18.69 -20.78 -1.06
C LYS A 137 -17.91 -20.14 0.11
N PRO A 138 -18.34 -20.33 1.38
CA PRO A 138 -17.66 -19.75 2.54
C PRO A 138 -16.17 -20.10 2.62
N HIS A 139 -15.77 -21.30 2.17
CA HIS A 139 -14.37 -21.69 2.05
C HIS A 139 -13.53 -20.68 1.26
N LEU A 140 -14.01 -20.27 0.08
CA LEU A 140 -13.29 -19.31 -0.77
C LEU A 140 -13.19 -17.94 -0.07
N ILE A 141 -14.30 -17.47 0.50
CA ILE A 141 -14.34 -16.16 1.18
C ILE A 141 -13.41 -16.15 2.39
N ALA A 142 -13.38 -17.23 3.17
CA ALA A 142 -12.47 -17.39 4.30
C ALA A 142 -11.00 -17.34 3.86
N GLY A 143 -10.67 -18.01 2.75
CA GLY A 143 -9.33 -17.99 2.16
C GLY A 143 -8.92 -16.59 1.70
N LEU A 144 -9.81 -15.89 0.97
CA LEU A 144 -9.56 -14.53 0.49
C LEU A 144 -9.37 -13.55 1.66
N ALA A 145 -10.20 -13.65 2.70
CA ALA A 145 -10.08 -12.83 3.90
C ALA A 145 -8.76 -13.11 4.65
N ASN A 146 -8.36 -14.38 4.77
CA ASN A 146 -7.08 -14.75 5.38
C ASN A 146 -5.88 -14.17 4.61
N GLU A 147 -5.87 -14.26 3.29
CA GLU A 147 -4.81 -13.65 2.47
C GLU A 147 -4.83 -12.11 2.56
N THR A 148 -6.02 -11.49 2.64
CA THR A 148 -6.16 -10.04 2.87
C THR A 148 -5.50 -9.63 4.19
N ALA A 149 -5.75 -10.38 5.26
CA ALA A 149 -5.13 -10.13 6.56
C ALA A 149 -3.60 -10.23 6.49
N LYS A 150 -3.06 -11.24 5.79
CA LYS A 150 -1.60 -11.41 5.60
C LYS A 150 -0.97 -10.26 4.81
N PHE A 151 -1.65 -9.70 3.82
CA PHE A 151 -1.14 -8.50 3.13
C PHE A 151 -1.04 -7.31 4.10
N TYR A 152 -2.06 -7.08 4.93
CA TYR A 152 -2.02 -6.02 5.95
C TYR A 152 -0.96 -6.28 7.04
N GLU A 153 -0.78 -7.54 7.45
CA GLU A 153 0.28 -7.94 8.37
C GLU A 153 1.66 -7.60 7.79
N LYS A 154 1.94 -8.01 6.54
CA LYS A 154 3.19 -7.68 5.84
C LYS A 154 3.41 -6.17 5.74
N CYS A 155 2.36 -5.41 5.43
CA CYS A 155 2.40 -3.95 5.43
C CYS A 155 2.83 -3.41 6.80
N GLY A 156 2.20 -3.85 7.89
CA GLY A 156 2.55 -3.43 9.25
C GLY A 156 3.97 -3.84 9.68
N LEU A 157 4.44 -5.02 9.24
CA LEU A 157 5.80 -5.49 9.48
C LEU A 157 6.85 -4.60 8.79
N SER A 158 6.65 -4.25 7.51
CA SER A 158 7.52 -3.32 6.80
C SER A 158 7.61 -1.97 7.53
N LEU A 159 6.49 -1.44 8.01
CA LEU A 159 6.46 -0.17 8.75
C LEU A 159 7.11 -0.23 10.13
N THR A 160 7.32 -1.43 10.70
CA THR A 160 7.99 -1.59 12.00
C THR A 160 9.48 -1.23 11.93
N GLN A 161 10.08 -1.30 10.75
CA GLN A 161 11.48 -0.92 10.52
C GLN A 161 11.67 0.59 10.34
N CYS A 162 10.57 1.35 10.24
CA CYS A 162 10.58 2.79 10.05
C CYS A 162 10.30 3.53 11.38
N ASN A 163 10.55 4.83 11.39
CA ASN A 163 10.34 5.68 12.56
C ASN A 163 8.85 5.73 12.93
N PRO A 164 8.46 5.25 14.13
CA PRO A 164 7.05 5.17 14.53
C PRO A 164 6.39 6.54 14.69
N LYS A 165 7.15 7.63 14.86
CA LYS A 165 6.58 8.99 14.89
C LYS A 165 6.06 9.43 13.52
N ILE A 166 6.59 8.85 12.44
CA ILE A 166 6.22 9.20 11.07
C ILE A 166 5.12 8.25 10.59
N VAL A 167 5.35 6.95 10.72
CA VAL A 167 4.46 5.91 10.15
C VAL A 167 3.54 5.24 11.17
N GLY A 168 3.59 5.62 12.45
CA GLY A 168 2.84 4.94 13.51
C GLY A 168 1.34 4.92 13.25
N LYS A 169 0.77 6.03 12.75
CA LYS A 169 -0.65 6.08 12.38
C LYS A 169 -0.98 5.11 11.24
N TRP A 170 -0.12 5.04 10.23
CA TRP A 170 -0.28 4.12 9.11
C TRP A 170 -0.19 2.67 9.57
N LYS A 171 0.79 2.32 10.41
CA LYS A 171 0.90 0.99 11.01
C LYS A 171 -0.36 0.59 11.78
N LYS A 172 -0.95 1.50 12.57
CA LYS A 172 -2.21 1.23 13.29
C LYS A 172 -3.40 1.02 12.37
N TYR A 173 -3.44 1.70 11.22
CA TYR A 173 -4.44 1.40 10.19
C TYR A 173 -4.28 -0.02 9.63
N SER A 174 -3.04 -0.43 9.32
CA SER A 174 -2.75 -1.77 8.81
C SER A 174 -3.10 -2.85 9.84
N GLU A 175 -2.73 -2.67 11.12
CA GLU A 175 -3.12 -3.58 12.21
C GLU A 175 -4.65 -3.68 12.37
N PHE A 176 -5.35 -2.54 12.34
CA PHE A 176 -6.81 -2.51 12.38
C PHE A 176 -7.44 -3.34 11.26
N LYS A 177 -6.98 -3.13 10.02
CA LYS A 177 -7.48 -3.85 8.85
C LYS A 177 -7.13 -5.33 8.88
N GLN A 178 -5.89 -5.68 9.24
CA GLN A 178 -5.46 -7.07 9.45
C GLN A 178 -6.45 -7.81 10.35
N PHE A 179 -6.68 -7.29 11.55
CA PHE A 179 -7.54 -7.95 12.53
C PHE A 179 -9.01 -8.01 12.10
N CYS A 180 -9.50 -7.04 11.33
CA CYS A 180 -10.84 -7.12 10.73
C CYS A 180 -10.96 -8.31 9.77
N TYR A 181 -9.96 -8.52 8.90
CA TYR A 181 -9.99 -9.59 7.93
C TYR A 181 -9.66 -10.97 8.54
N GLU A 182 -8.87 -11.03 9.62
CA GLU A 182 -8.74 -12.24 10.43
C GLU A 182 -10.09 -12.66 11.03
N ALA A 183 -10.86 -11.71 11.57
CA ALA A 183 -12.21 -12.00 12.07
C ALA A 183 -13.14 -12.51 10.96
N TYR A 184 -13.13 -11.88 9.78
CA TYR A 184 -13.87 -12.37 8.61
C TYR A 184 -13.46 -13.79 8.21
N ALA A 185 -12.17 -14.10 8.22
CA ALA A 185 -11.67 -15.43 7.88
C ALA A 185 -12.26 -16.49 8.81
N TYR A 186 -12.26 -16.26 10.13
CA TYR A 186 -12.88 -17.17 11.10
C TYR A 186 -14.39 -17.30 10.95
N ILE A 187 -15.10 -16.20 10.65
CA ILE A 187 -16.56 -16.23 10.44
C ILE A 187 -16.94 -17.14 9.27
N PHE A 188 -16.30 -16.95 8.12
CA PHE A 188 -16.58 -17.74 6.94
C PHE A 188 -16.02 -19.16 7.04
N TYR A 189 -14.93 -19.36 7.79
CA TYR A 189 -14.42 -20.69 8.09
C TYR A 189 -15.38 -21.49 8.99
N GLY A 190 -15.94 -20.87 10.03
CA GLY A 190 -16.99 -21.48 10.84
C GLY A 190 -18.20 -21.88 10.00
N SER A 191 -18.61 -21.03 9.05
CA SER A 191 -19.68 -21.34 8.10
C SER A 191 -19.33 -22.53 7.18
N ASP A 192 -18.09 -22.63 6.71
CA ASP A 192 -17.60 -23.77 5.91
C ASP A 192 -17.57 -25.07 6.73
N LEU A 193 -17.12 -25.02 7.98
CA LEU A 193 -17.12 -26.17 8.89
C LEU A 193 -18.55 -26.67 9.17
N LEU A 194 -19.51 -25.76 9.31
CA LEU A 194 -20.92 -26.13 9.47
C LEU A 194 -21.46 -26.86 8.23
N ILE A 195 -21.12 -26.40 7.02
CA ILE A 195 -21.49 -27.07 5.76
C ILE A 195 -20.88 -28.47 5.68
N LYS A 196 -19.67 -28.65 6.22
CA LYS A 196 -18.97 -29.94 6.32
C LYS A 196 -19.45 -30.79 7.50
N GLU A 197 -20.58 -30.43 8.12
CA GLU A 197 -21.18 -31.12 9.26
C GLU A 197 -20.25 -31.19 10.49
N LYS A 198 -19.30 -30.26 10.63
CA LYS A 198 -18.37 -30.15 11.78
C LYS A 198 -18.82 -29.02 12.71
N ALA A 199 -20.07 -29.06 13.15
CA ALA A 199 -20.70 -28.01 13.95
C ALA A 199 -19.97 -27.71 15.27
N GLY A 200 -19.41 -28.72 15.94
CA GLY A 200 -18.61 -28.51 17.15
C GLY A 200 -17.35 -27.66 16.89
N GLN A 201 -16.66 -27.91 15.77
CA GLN A 201 -15.49 -27.14 15.35
C GLN A 201 -15.89 -25.73 14.87
N ALA A 202 -17.02 -25.61 14.17
CA ALA A 202 -17.55 -24.32 13.73
C ALA A 202 -17.81 -23.37 14.91
N ILE A 203 -18.40 -23.86 15.99
CA ILE A 203 -18.64 -23.07 17.22
C ILE A 203 -17.30 -22.64 17.84
N ALA A 204 -16.30 -23.52 17.90
CA ALA A 204 -14.98 -23.18 18.41
C ALA A 204 -14.29 -22.09 17.56
N ALA A 205 -14.34 -22.19 16.22
CA ALA A 205 -13.82 -21.18 15.31
C ALA A 205 -14.51 -19.80 15.50
N LEU A 206 -15.83 -19.79 15.68
CA LEU A 206 -16.60 -18.56 15.87
C LEU A 206 -16.40 -17.93 17.25
N ARG A 207 -16.08 -18.72 18.28
CA ARG A 207 -15.61 -18.17 19.55
C ARG A 207 -14.27 -17.46 19.38
N GLU A 208 -13.37 -18.02 18.58
CA GLU A 208 -12.09 -17.40 18.29
C GLU A 208 -12.24 -16.09 17.49
N ALA A 209 -13.22 -15.99 16.58
CA ALA A 209 -13.45 -14.78 15.78
C ALA A 209 -13.58 -13.48 16.60
N SER A 210 -14.01 -13.56 17.86
CA SER A 210 -14.07 -12.43 18.79
C SER A 210 -12.69 -11.89 19.22
N VAL A 211 -11.66 -12.73 19.22
CA VAL A 211 -10.28 -12.34 19.58
C VAL A 211 -9.70 -11.31 18.60
N PRO A 212 -9.59 -11.58 17.28
CA PRO A 212 -9.13 -10.58 16.34
C PRO A 212 -10.09 -9.39 16.26
N TYR A 213 -11.41 -9.58 16.38
CA TYR A 213 -12.34 -8.45 16.46
C TYR A 213 -12.02 -7.48 17.62
N ASN A 214 -11.74 -7.99 18.82
CA ASN A 214 -11.35 -7.15 19.96
C ASN A 214 -10.00 -6.44 19.73
N LYS A 215 -9.03 -7.12 19.10
CA LYS A 215 -7.77 -6.49 18.68
C LYS A 215 -8.02 -5.36 17.67
N ALA A 216 -8.92 -5.56 16.71
CA ALA A 216 -9.32 -4.54 15.76
C ALA A 216 -9.97 -3.32 16.46
N VAL A 217 -10.84 -3.55 17.45
CA VAL A 217 -11.39 -2.46 18.28
C VAL A 217 -10.27 -1.65 18.95
N CYS A 218 -9.30 -2.32 19.58
CA CYS A 218 -8.16 -1.64 20.20
C CYS A 218 -7.32 -0.85 19.17
N ALA A 219 -6.95 -1.47 18.05
CA ALA A 219 -6.19 -0.83 16.99
C ALA A 219 -6.92 0.38 16.39
N SER A 220 -8.25 0.31 16.21
CA SER A 220 -9.06 1.43 15.70
C SER A 220 -9.04 2.64 16.65
N ARG A 221 -9.06 2.39 17.97
CA ARG A 221 -8.99 3.43 19.00
C ARG A 221 -7.60 4.07 19.01
N GLU A 222 -6.55 3.27 18.90
CA GLU A 222 -5.18 3.76 18.82
C GLU A 222 -4.94 4.57 17.54
N TYR A 223 -5.43 4.11 16.39
CA TYR A 223 -5.37 4.83 15.11
C TYR A 223 -5.96 6.24 15.20
N THR A 224 -7.05 6.40 15.96
CA THR A 224 -7.72 7.70 16.16
C THR A 224 -6.89 8.64 17.06
N LYS A 225 -6.11 8.08 17.99
CA LYS A 225 -5.27 8.83 18.95
C LYS A 225 -3.92 9.23 18.38
N VAL A 226 -3.33 8.40 17.51
CA VAL A 226 -1.98 8.61 16.99
C VAL A 226 -2.01 9.73 15.94
N GLU A 227 -1.17 10.74 16.14
CA GLU A 227 -0.91 11.76 15.14
C GLU A 227 -0.07 11.20 13.99
N GLY A 228 -0.32 11.65 12.77
CA GLY A 228 0.41 11.19 11.59
C GLY A 228 -0.32 11.52 10.30
N VAL A 229 0.33 11.21 9.18
CA VAL A 229 -0.19 11.47 7.84
C VAL A 229 -1.34 10.51 7.56
N SER A 230 -2.58 11.01 7.63
CA SER A 230 -3.75 10.29 7.13
C SER A 230 -4.91 11.25 6.88
N LEU A 231 -5.67 11.00 5.82
CA LEU A 231 -6.87 11.75 5.43
C LEU A 231 -8.16 11.20 6.10
N SER A 232 -8.14 10.01 6.69
CA SER A 232 -9.34 9.40 7.29
C SER A 232 -9.43 9.69 8.78
N THR A 233 -10.57 10.20 9.23
CA THR A 233 -10.79 10.66 10.61
C THR A 233 -11.54 9.65 11.48
N LYS A 234 -12.15 8.57 10.96
CA LYS A 234 -12.99 7.69 11.80
C LYS A 234 -13.04 6.21 11.36
N ALA A 235 -11.94 5.48 11.57
CA ALA A 235 -11.89 4.01 11.42
C ALA A 235 -13.08 3.26 12.09
N PRO A 236 -13.57 3.66 13.29
CA PRO A 236 -14.72 3.02 13.94
C PRO A 236 -16.07 3.17 13.23
N ASP A 237 -16.21 4.17 12.36
CA ASP A 237 -17.49 4.49 11.70
C ASP A 237 -17.69 3.70 10.39
N HIS A 238 -16.63 3.04 9.90
CA HIS A 238 -16.70 2.26 8.68
C HIS A 238 -17.78 1.18 8.79
N CYS A 239 -18.73 1.19 7.84
CA CYS A 239 -19.87 0.29 7.83
C CYS A 239 -19.49 -1.19 7.87
N PHE A 240 -18.39 -1.58 7.22
CA PHE A 240 -17.93 -2.98 7.23
C PHE A 240 -17.50 -3.44 8.64
N PHE A 241 -16.87 -2.56 9.42
CA PHE A 241 -16.41 -2.85 10.77
C PHE A 241 -17.59 -2.92 11.75
N ARG A 242 -18.53 -1.98 11.66
CA ARG A 242 -19.74 -1.96 12.51
C ARG A 242 -20.63 -3.21 12.34
N ARG A 243 -20.56 -3.88 11.19
CA ARG A 243 -21.33 -5.11 10.90
C ARG A 243 -20.69 -6.39 11.46
N LEU A 244 -19.38 -6.39 11.72
CA LEU A 244 -18.66 -7.57 12.22
C LEU A 244 -19.23 -8.20 13.49
N PRO A 245 -19.51 -7.47 14.59
CA PRO A 245 -20.00 -8.10 15.82
C PRO A 245 -21.33 -8.82 15.60
N GLY A 246 -22.27 -8.15 14.91
CA GLY A 246 -23.56 -8.77 14.56
C GLY A 246 -23.42 -9.97 13.62
N LEU A 247 -22.42 -9.98 12.74
CA LEU A 247 -22.14 -11.11 11.86
C LEU A 247 -21.56 -12.31 12.64
N ILE A 248 -20.65 -12.06 13.58
CA ILE A 248 -20.10 -13.09 14.50
C ILE A 248 -21.25 -13.72 15.29
N ASP A 249 -22.06 -12.90 15.95
CA ASP A 249 -23.14 -13.37 16.82
C ASP A 249 -24.17 -14.20 16.05
N ARG A 250 -24.66 -13.70 14.89
CA ARG A 250 -25.64 -14.42 14.06
C ARG A 250 -25.10 -15.76 13.57
N THR A 251 -23.85 -15.79 13.11
CA THR A 251 -23.24 -17.02 12.58
C THR A 251 -23.02 -18.03 13.70
N LYS A 252 -22.57 -17.55 14.88
CA LYS A 252 -22.38 -18.37 16.07
C LYS A 252 -23.69 -18.96 16.57
N SER A 253 -24.72 -18.13 16.75
CA SER A 253 -26.05 -18.60 17.19
C SER A 253 -26.62 -19.63 16.23
N LYS A 254 -26.45 -19.46 14.91
CA LYS A 254 -26.84 -20.48 13.94
C LYS A 254 -26.13 -21.81 14.18
N CYS A 255 -24.81 -21.79 14.34
CA CYS A 255 -24.03 -23.01 14.61
C CYS A 255 -24.43 -23.67 15.94
N GLU A 256 -24.71 -22.89 16.98
CA GLU A 256 -25.14 -23.40 18.28
C GLU A 256 -26.53 -24.05 18.22
N VAL A 257 -27.47 -23.44 17.50
CA VAL A 257 -28.81 -24.01 17.26
C VAL A 257 -28.72 -25.31 16.45
N ASP A 258 -27.99 -25.31 15.33
CA ASP A 258 -27.85 -26.50 14.48
C ASP A 258 -27.14 -27.63 15.24
N ASN A 259 -26.12 -27.31 16.04
CA ASN A 259 -25.45 -28.32 16.87
C ASN A 259 -26.37 -28.84 18.00
N GLY A 260 -27.22 -27.99 18.57
CA GLY A 260 -28.15 -28.37 19.62
C GLY A 260 -29.34 -29.21 19.14
N LEU A 261 -29.75 -29.05 17.88
CA LEU A 261 -30.92 -29.73 17.31
C LEU A 261 -30.59 -30.93 16.42
N ILE A 262 -29.44 -30.91 15.74
CA ILE A 262 -29.11 -31.86 14.66
C ILE A 262 -27.87 -32.69 15.02
N PHE A 263 -26.73 -32.02 15.27
CA PHE A 263 -25.44 -32.71 15.28
C PHE A 263 -24.99 -33.25 16.64
N HIS A 264 -25.35 -32.57 17.74
CA HIS A 264 -24.97 -32.89 19.11
C HIS A 264 -23.46 -33.13 19.31
N GLN A 265 -22.62 -32.41 18.56
CA GLN A 265 -21.17 -32.58 18.61
C GLN A 265 -20.56 -31.85 19.80
N LYS A 266 -19.53 -32.45 20.40
CA LYS A 266 -18.73 -31.80 21.43
C LYS A 266 -17.95 -30.62 20.82
N VAL A 267 -18.04 -29.45 21.46
CA VAL A 267 -17.25 -28.27 21.08
C VAL A 267 -15.82 -28.45 21.58
N PRO A 268 -14.80 -28.45 20.70
CA PRO A 268 -13.40 -28.51 21.11
C PRO A 268 -12.99 -27.26 21.88
N ASN A 269 -12.07 -27.41 22.84
CA ASN A 269 -11.46 -26.27 23.54
C ASN A 269 -10.30 -25.65 22.73
N VAL A 270 -9.74 -26.42 21.79
CA VAL A 270 -8.67 -25.96 20.91
C VAL A 270 -9.30 -25.38 19.65
N VAL A 271 -8.85 -24.19 19.28
CA VAL A 271 -9.27 -23.52 18.05
C VAL A 271 -8.84 -24.37 16.86
N PRO A 272 -9.74 -24.69 15.92
CA PRO A 272 -9.35 -25.39 14.69
C PRO A 272 -8.41 -24.50 13.89
N PHE A 273 -7.28 -25.07 13.45
CA PHE A 273 -6.32 -24.35 12.62
C PHE A 273 -6.99 -23.90 11.32
N LEU A 274 -6.72 -22.65 10.92
CA LEU A 274 -7.28 -22.03 9.72
C LEU A 274 -6.53 -22.57 8.48
N GLU A 275 -6.85 -23.79 8.08
CA GLU A 275 -6.28 -24.47 6.89
C GLU A 275 -6.89 -23.97 5.57
N VAL A 276 -7.20 -22.68 5.49
CA VAL A 276 -7.84 -22.11 4.31
C VAL A 276 -6.83 -21.29 3.52
N LYS A 277 -6.48 -21.77 2.33
CA LYS A 277 -5.72 -21.03 1.31
C LYS A 277 -6.66 -20.75 0.16
N ALA A 278 -6.71 -19.50 -0.30
CA ALA A 278 -7.43 -19.18 -1.52
C ALA A 278 -6.64 -19.73 -2.72
N GLU A 279 -7.22 -20.66 -3.46
CA GLU A 279 -6.59 -21.15 -4.71
C GLU A 279 -6.83 -20.19 -5.89
N HIS A 280 -7.89 -19.37 -5.80
CA HIS A 280 -8.34 -18.45 -6.85
C HIS A 280 -8.64 -17.08 -6.27
N GLY A 281 -8.50 -16.02 -7.07
CA GLY A 281 -8.86 -14.66 -6.68
C GLY A 281 -7.85 -13.93 -5.80
N ILE A 282 -6.65 -14.50 -5.60
CA ILE A 282 -5.53 -13.78 -4.97
C ILE A 282 -5.06 -12.68 -5.91
N VAL A 283 -5.01 -11.46 -5.39
CA VAL A 283 -4.59 -10.29 -6.14
C VAL A 283 -3.08 -10.26 -6.29
N THR A 284 -2.62 -9.98 -7.52
CA THR A 284 -1.22 -9.76 -7.85
C THR A 284 -1.01 -8.36 -8.44
N PRO A 285 0.20 -7.78 -8.30
CA PRO A 285 0.55 -6.54 -8.97
C PRO A 285 0.33 -6.66 -10.49
N LYS A 286 -0.25 -5.63 -11.10
CA LYS A 286 -0.34 -5.53 -12.56
C LYS A 286 0.90 -4.81 -13.06
N GLU A 287 1.68 -5.42 -13.95
CA GLU A 287 2.79 -4.72 -14.60
C GLU A 287 2.29 -3.46 -15.30
N PRO A 288 2.89 -2.29 -15.03
CA PRO A 288 2.44 -1.04 -15.61
C PRO A 288 2.82 -1.00 -17.10
N GLU A 289 1.86 -0.63 -17.94
CA GLU A 289 2.07 -0.43 -19.37
C GLU A 289 2.78 0.92 -19.58
N LEU A 290 4.10 0.92 -19.50
CA LEU A 290 4.94 2.11 -19.65
C LEU A 290 5.67 2.06 -20.99
N ASN A 291 5.42 3.05 -21.85
CA ASN A 291 6.22 3.25 -23.06
C ASN A 291 7.37 4.22 -22.76
N PHE A 292 8.58 3.68 -22.65
CA PHE A 292 9.82 4.43 -22.47
C PHE A 292 10.66 4.47 -23.75
N GLU A 293 10.07 4.23 -24.92
CA GLU A 293 10.77 4.38 -26.18
C GLU A 293 11.29 5.81 -26.34
N LEU A 294 12.50 5.89 -26.86
CA LEU A 294 13.13 7.18 -27.09
C LEU A 294 12.50 7.81 -28.33
N ASP A 295 11.92 9.00 -28.14
CA ASP A 295 11.40 9.77 -29.26
C ASP A 295 12.52 10.02 -30.30
N PRO A 296 12.27 9.76 -31.60
CA PRO A 296 13.28 9.90 -32.66
C PRO A 296 13.96 11.27 -32.70
N ARG A 297 13.28 12.33 -32.26
CA ARG A 297 13.81 13.70 -32.20
C ARG A 297 15.05 13.81 -31.32
N TRP A 298 15.22 12.93 -30.34
CA TRP A 298 16.41 12.92 -29.46
C TRP A 298 17.72 12.66 -30.20
N LYS A 299 17.72 11.93 -31.33
CA LYS A 299 18.97 11.58 -32.02
C LYS A 299 19.73 12.80 -32.54
N ALA A 300 19.02 13.76 -33.13
CA ALA A 300 19.63 14.99 -33.64
C ALA A 300 19.98 15.95 -32.49
N SER A 301 19.00 16.22 -31.62
CA SER A 301 19.17 17.20 -30.55
C SER A 301 20.22 16.80 -29.51
N TYR A 302 20.42 15.51 -29.25
CA TYR A 302 21.38 15.05 -28.23
C TYR A 302 22.84 15.42 -28.54
N ILE A 303 23.20 15.50 -29.82
CA ILE A 303 24.54 15.88 -30.26
C ILE A 303 24.81 17.35 -29.93
N GLU A 304 23.80 18.20 -30.12
CA GLU A 304 23.91 19.66 -29.97
C GLU A 304 24.03 20.13 -28.51
N PHE A 305 23.66 19.31 -27.53
CA PHE A 305 23.87 19.64 -26.12
C PHE A 305 25.37 19.64 -25.77
N ASP A 306 25.97 20.83 -25.69
CA ASP A 306 27.32 21.04 -25.21
C ASP A 306 27.34 21.20 -23.68
N MET A 307 27.95 20.24 -22.99
CA MET A 307 28.05 20.23 -21.54
C MET A 307 29.12 21.19 -20.99
N SER A 308 30.04 21.64 -21.84
CA SER A 308 31.15 22.53 -21.46
C SER A 308 30.63 23.89 -20.99
N ASN A 309 29.65 24.43 -21.71
CA ASN A 309 29.04 25.74 -21.40
C ASN A 309 28.12 25.73 -20.18
N VAL A 310 27.62 24.55 -19.78
CA VAL A 310 26.70 24.42 -18.64
C VAL A 310 27.46 24.44 -17.31
N ILE A 311 28.63 23.79 -17.27
CA ILE A 311 29.48 23.76 -16.06
C ILE A 311 29.97 25.16 -15.72
N GLU A 312 30.34 25.98 -16.71
CA GLU A 312 30.76 27.38 -16.47
C GLU A 312 29.66 28.21 -15.80
N ASN A 313 28.40 28.10 -16.25
CA ASN A 313 27.30 28.88 -15.68
C ASN A 313 26.86 28.39 -14.29
N ILE A 314 26.84 27.07 -14.05
CA ILE A 314 26.49 26.52 -12.71
C ILE A 314 27.59 26.83 -11.69
N VAL A 315 28.87 26.80 -12.07
CA VAL A 315 29.99 27.19 -11.21
C VAL A 315 29.95 28.70 -10.91
N LEU A 316 29.62 29.53 -11.90
CA LEU A 316 29.46 30.98 -11.71
C LEU A 316 28.29 31.32 -10.76
N ASP A 317 27.15 30.63 -10.87
CA ASP A 317 25.98 30.86 -10.03
C ASP A 317 26.09 30.24 -8.62
N SER A 318 26.79 29.12 -8.47
CA SER A 318 27.09 28.58 -7.13
C SER A 318 28.10 29.44 -6.36
N VAL A 319 29.07 30.03 -7.05
CA VAL A 319 29.99 31.03 -6.47
C VAL A 319 29.25 32.34 -6.12
N SER A 320 28.24 32.75 -6.90
CA SER A 320 27.42 33.91 -6.57
C SER A 320 26.53 33.65 -5.34
N TYR A 321 25.90 32.47 -5.24
CA TYR A 321 25.10 32.06 -4.08
C TYR A 321 25.93 31.93 -2.79
N LEU A 322 27.14 31.36 -2.86
CA LEU A 322 28.04 31.27 -1.71
C LEU A 322 28.56 32.64 -1.24
N ARG A 323 28.75 33.60 -2.16
CA ARG A 323 29.08 35.00 -1.83
C ARG A 323 27.91 35.72 -1.17
N THR A 324 26.66 35.49 -1.59
CA THR A 324 25.49 36.11 -0.96
C THR A 324 25.29 35.63 0.48
N ILE A 325 25.52 34.34 0.77
CA ILE A 325 25.41 33.76 2.12
C ILE A 325 26.51 34.30 3.05
N THR A 326 27.75 34.44 2.57
CA THR A 326 28.85 35.03 3.37
C THR A 326 28.65 36.52 3.63
N SER A 327 28.08 37.29 2.68
CA SER A 327 27.71 38.69 2.92
C SER A 327 26.53 38.88 3.89
N LEU A 328 25.55 37.96 3.91
CA LEU A 328 24.43 38.02 4.84
C LEU A 328 24.83 37.64 6.28
N GLN A 329 25.78 36.72 6.46
CA GLN A 329 26.31 36.38 7.79
C GLN A 329 27.22 37.47 8.39
N LEU A 330 27.88 38.29 7.57
CA LEU A 330 28.67 39.43 8.03
C LEU A 330 27.82 40.64 8.44
N ILE A 331 26.60 40.78 7.90
CA ILE A 331 25.66 41.86 8.25
C ILE A 331 24.89 41.54 9.55
N SER A 332 24.79 40.27 9.96
CA SER A 332 24.14 39.87 11.22
C SER A 332 25.08 39.80 12.43
N MET A 333 26.33 40.26 12.30
CA MET A 333 27.34 40.30 13.38
C MET A 333 27.89 41.72 13.67
N GLN A 334 27.14 42.76 13.29
CA GLN A 334 27.26 44.12 13.83
C GLN A 334 25.93 44.49 14.48
#